data_AF-A0A969KP33-F1
#
_entry.id   AF-A0A969KP33-F1
#
_cell.length_a   1.000
_cell.length_b   1.000
_cell.length_c   1.000
_cell.angle_alpha   90.00
_cell.angle_beta   90.00
_cell.angle_gamma   90.00
#
_symmetry.space_group_name_H-M   'P 1'
#
loop_
_entity.id
_entity.type
_entity.pdbx_description
1 polymer ?
#
loop_
_entity_poly.entity_id
_entity_poly.type
_entity_poly.pdbx_seq_one_letter_code
_entity_poly.pdbx_strand_id
1 'polypeptide(L)'
;DKPGRAIVDLSQRLDTPFAQTRTDHHDEAIFSPHEIKGLERATVLIYGLNDQFLRAMALCDETENSNLAKFEARRLFDEMRVALSRSTDKLILFEAPEAPVLGELEIAEIDGVLTIRWDDLLESLQTEEMSEIEVIEGYLDEADELVERGRWQQARTRNRRAFSLALQVEDLALQRDAQEQYIRSYLHEATHRLHENQWQRAFDLHQTARKLSDQFGDPLLQEEMEDHFVEIRARIAQEIAAHVAAAQAASTNDWPLPRPASAAKSAPTSGDHGGRRPASGRDGRTPGRHRLAVGAPPGQ
;
A
#
# COMPACT_ATOMS: atom_id res chain seq x y z
N ASP A 1 21.12 -6.74 3.45
CA ASP A 1 19.96 -6.80 2.55
C ASP A 1 20.34 -7.65 1.34
N LYS A 2 20.25 -8.97 1.52
CA LYS A 2 20.32 -10.00 0.46
C LYS A 2 18.90 -10.57 0.39
N PRO A 3 18.37 -10.90 -0.81
CA PRO A 3 17.03 -11.45 -0.92
C PRO A 3 16.95 -12.82 -0.25
N GLY A 4 15.72 -13.28 0.04
CA GLY A 4 15.50 -14.55 0.69
C GLY A 4 15.79 -14.54 2.19
N ARG A 5 16.01 -13.36 2.79
CA ARG A 5 16.20 -13.20 4.23
C ARG A 5 15.12 -12.32 4.84
N ALA A 6 14.55 -12.75 5.96
CA ALA A 6 13.53 -12.00 6.67
C ALA A 6 13.75 -12.02 8.18
N ILE A 7 13.35 -10.93 8.83
CA ILE A 7 13.21 -10.82 10.27
C ILE A 7 11.71 -10.88 10.58
N VAL A 8 11.30 -11.77 11.48
CA VAL A 8 9.94 -11.80 12.03
C VAL A 8 9.96 -11.17 13.42
N ASP A 9 9.30 -10.02 13.57
CA ASP A 9 9.16 -9.35 14.85
C ASP A 9 7.89 -9.82 15.57
N LEU A 10 8.07 -10.69 16.56
CA LEU A 10 6.99 -11.15 17.44
C LEU A 10 6.72 -10.17 18.59
N SER A 11 7.68 -9.30 18.90
CA SER A 11 7.59 -8.35 20.00
C SER A 11 6.84 -7.07 19.64
N GLN A 12 6.74 -6.75 18.34
CA GLN A 12 6.29 -5.46 17.80
C GLN A 12 7.14 -4.27 18.29
N ARG A 13 8.34 -4.54 18.82
CA ARG A 13 9.26 -3.53 19.34
C ARG A 13 10.31 -3.10 18.33
N LEU A 14 10.51 -3.83 17.23
CA LEU A 14 11.45 -3.42 16.19
C LEU A 14 10.85 -2.29 15.34
N ASP A 15 9.52 -2.18 15.27
CA ASP A 15 8.82 -1.10 14.57
C ASP A 15 9.04 0.30 15.20
N THR A 16 9.37 0.40 16.49
CA THR A 16 9.32 1.67 17.24
C THR A 16 10.64 2.48 17.28
N PRO A 17 11.82 1.87 17.53
CA PRO A 17 13.10 2.59 17.59
C PRO A 17 13.73 2.83 16.21
N PHE A 18 13.50 1.96 15.23
CA PHE A 18 14.06 2.09 13.88
C PHE A 18 13.27 3.04 12.98
N ALA A 19 12.06 3.46 13.39
CA ALA A 19 11.25 4.41 12.65
C ALA A 19 11.89 5.80 12.50
N GLN A 20 12.82 6.18 13.38
CA GLN A 20 13.51 7.48 13.32
C GLN A 20 14.77 7.48 12.43
N THR A 21 15.31 6.30 12.14
CA THR A 21 16.46 6.06 11.24
C THR A 21 16.07 5.30 9.98
N ARG A 22 14.76 5.22 9.70
CA ARG A 22 14.16 4.62 8.50
C ARG A 22 14.79 5.23 7.24
N THR A 23 15.81 4.55 6.73
CA THR A 23 16.13 4.57 5.31
C THR A 23 15.10 3.68 4.62
N ASP A 24 14.77 3.94 3.35
CA ASP A 24 13.76 3.23 2.57
C ASP A 24 13.96 1.68 2.57
N HIS A 25 15.14 1.19 2.94
CA HIS A 25 15.52 -0.22 3.00
C HIS A 25 15.00 -1.01 4.22
N HIS A 26 14.57 -0.35 5.32
CA HIS A 26 14.14 -1.06 6.54
C HIS A 26 12.76 -1.70 6.43
N ASP A 27 11.89 -1.18 5.55
CA ASP A 27 10.52 -1.67 5.36
C ASP A 27 10.42 -2.95 4.52
N GLU A 28 11.57 -3.48 4.10
CA GLU A 28 11.65 -4.52 3.09
C GLU A 28 12.08 -5.90 3.63
N ALA A 29 12.56 -5.97 4.89
CA ALA A 29 13.06 -7.23 5.49
C ALA A 29 12.43 -7.60 6.84
N ILE A 30 11.65 -6.71 7.46
CA ILE A 30 11.00 -6.95 8.75
C ILE A 30 9.52 -7.21 8.50
N PHE A 31 9.01 -8.30 9.08
CA PHE A 31 7.64 -8.76 8.90
C PHE A 31 6.99 -9.04 10.24
N SER A 32 5.70 -8.71 10.35
CA SER A 32 4.86 -9.31 11.37
C SER A 32 4.50 -10.77 11.00
N PRO A 33 4.05 -11.60 11.95
CA PRO A 33 3.58 -12.97 11.67
C PRO A 33 2.47 -13.04 10.61
N HIS A 34 1.63 -12.01 10.55
CA HIS A 34 0.55 -11.91 9.58
C HIS A 34 1.08 -11.61 8.18
N GLU A 35 2.12 -10.79 8.06
CA GLU A 35 2.67 -10.39 6.76
C GLU A 35 3.54 -11.48 6.13
N ILE A 36 4.30 -12.22 6.93
CA ILE A 36 5.14 -13.32 6.44
C ILE A 36 4.34 -14.61 6.19
N LYS A 37 3.07 -14.68 6.58
CA LYS A 37 2.25 -15.87 6.36
C LYS A 37 2.13 -16.15 4.85
N GLY A 38 2.44 -17.39 4.48
CA GLY A 38 2.45 -17.81 3.06
C GLY A 38 3.72 -17.42 2.32
N LEU A 39 4.68 -16.75 2.98
CA LEU A 39 6.02 -16.55 2.45
C LEU A 39 6.98 -17.56 3.01
N GLU A 40 7.85 -18.01 2.15
CA GLU A 40 9.01 -18.80 2.50
C GLU A 40 10.25 -17.99 2.20
N ARG A 41 11.26 -18.14 3.06
CA ARG A 41 12.53 -17.44 2.96
C ARG A 41 13.63 -18.43 3.30
N ALA A 42 14.74 -18.36 2.58
CA ALA A 42 15.90 -19.20 2.86
C ALA A 42 16.33 -19.04 4.33
N THR A 43 16.51 -17.80 4.78
CA THR A 43 16.89 -17.49 6.16
C THR A 43 15.83 -16.66 6.86
N VAL A 44 15.35 -17.12 8.02
CA VAL A 44 14.41 -16.39 8.87
C VAL A 44 15.03 -16.15 10.24
N LEU A 45 15.01 -14.89 10.67
CA LEU A 45 15.45 -14.47 12.00
C LEU A 45 14.23 -14.11 12.82
N ILE A 46 14.03 -14.73 13.97
CA ILE A 46 12.88 -14.48 14.85
C ILE A 46 13.35 -13.67 16.06
N TYR A 47 12.66 -12.56 16.30
CA TYR A 47 12.88 -11.70 17.46
C TYR A 47 11.67 -11.67 18.38
N GLY A 48 11.89 -11.90 19.69
CA GLY A 48 10.85 -11.80 20.72
C GLY A 48 10.00 -13.05 20.90
N LEU A 49 10.51 -14.23 20.54
CA LEU A 49 9.81 -15.50 20.65
C LEU A 49 9.55 -15.85 22.13
N ASN A 50 10.56 -15.72 22.99
CA ASN A 50 10.41 -16.04 24.41
C ASN A 50 9.46 -15.08 25.13
N ASP A 51 9.53 -13.79 24.82
CA ASP A 51 8.61 -12.78 25.36
C ASP A 51 7.15 -13.11 25.00
N GLN A 52 6.89 -13.51 23.76
CA GLN A 52 5.56 -13.89 23.31
C GLN A 52 5.10 -15.21 23.95
N PHE A 53 6.00 -16.19 24.10
CA PHE A 53 5.74 -17.45 24.79
C PHE A 53 5.35 -17.22 26.25
N LEU A 54 6.14 -16.47 27.01
CA LEU A 54 5.86 -16.16 28.42
C LEU A 54 4.52 -15.41 28.58
N ARG A 55 4.21 -14.50 27.66
CA ARG A 55 2.91 -13.82 27.62
C ARG A 55 1.77 -14.79 27.37
N ALA A 56 1.93 -15.73 26.43
CA ALA A 56 0.92 -16.74 26.14
C ALA A 56 0.69 -17.67 27.34
N MET A 57 1.75 -18.06 28.04
CA MET A 57 1.67 -18.88 29.26
C MET A 57 0.96 -18.15 30.40
N ALA A 58 1.29 -16.87 30.63
CA ALA A 58 0.58 -16.06 31.63
C ALA A 58 -0.92 -15.97 31.35
N LEU A 59 -1.33 -15.84 30.09
CA LEU A 59 -2.74 -15.84 29.67
C LEU A 59 -3.41 -17.21 29.83
N CYS A 60 -2.67 -18.31 29.74
CA CYS A 60 -3.18 -19.65 30.03
C CYS A 60 -3.45 -19.85 31.52
N ASP A 61 -2.62 -19.25 32.38
CA ASP A 61 -2.71 -19.34 33.85
C ASP A 61 -3.76 -18.39 34.46
N GLU A 62 -4.30 -17.45 33.67
CA GLU A 62 -5.42 -16.61 34.08
C GLU A 62 -6.68 -17.47 34.34
N THR A 63 -6.88 -17.77 35.62
CA THR A 63 -7.92 -18.68 36.13
C THR A 63 -9.32 -18.09 36.13
N GLU A 64 -9.48 -16.79 35.91
CA GLU A 64 -10.79 -16.12 35.85
C GLU A 64 -11.49 -16.32 34.50
N ASN A 65 -11.76 -17.57 34.09
CA ASN A 65 -12.74 -18.01 33.07
C ASN A 65 -12.97 -17.09 31.83
N SER A 66 -11.96 -16.33 31.44
CA SER A 66 -12.08 -15.38 30.36
C SER A 66 -11.75 -16.12 29.09
N ASN A 67 -12.79 -16.52 28.37
CA ASN A 67 -12.61 -17.12 27.03
C ASN A 67 -11.73 -16.22 26.15
N LEU A 68 -11.73 -14.91 26.38
CA LEU A 68 -10.87 -13.95 25.71
C LEU A 68 -9.37 -14.22 25.95
N ALA A 69 -8.95 -14.48 27.19
CA ALA A 69 -7.54 -14.78 27.51
C ALA A 69 -7.06 -16.05 26.79
N LYS A 70 -7.91 -17.09 26.75
CA LYS A 70 -7.62 -18.34 26.02
C LYS A 70 -7.55 -18.14 24.50
N PHE A 71 -8.44 -17.33 23.94
CA PHE A 71 -8.38 -17.00 22.51
C PHE A 71 -7.12 -16.19 22.18
N GLU A 72 -6.74 -15.25 23.03
CA GLU A 72 -5.51 -14.47 22.85
C GLU A 72 -4.26 -15.36 22.98
N ALA A 73 -4.18 -16.23 23.99
CA ALA A 73 -3.08 -17.19 24.11
C ALA A 73 -2.96 -18.07 22.86
N ARG A 74 -4.09 -18.59 22.36
CA ARG A 74 -4.13 -19.36 21.11
C ARG A 74 -3.65 -18.54 19.90
N ARG A 75 -4.04 -17.27 19.81
CA ARG A 75 -3.59 -16.36 18.76
C ARG A 75 -2.06 -16.20 18.81
N LEU A 76 -1.49 -15.97 20.00
CA LEU A 76 -0.04 -15.85 20.20
C LEU A 76 0.70 -17.15 19.82
N PHE A 77 0.18 -18.32 20.21
CA PHE A 77 0.76 -19.61 19.78
C PHE A 77 0.70 -19.80 18.26
N ASP A 78 -0.38 -19.39 17.60
CA ASP A 78 -0.48 -19.48 16.14
C ASP A 78 0.51 -18.53 15.45
N GLU A 79 0.72 -17.33 15.99
CA GLU A 79 1.73 -16.39 15.48
C GLU A 79 3.15 -16.96 15.59
N MET A 80 3.52 -17.53 16.75
CA MET A 80 4.80 -18.21 16.94
C MET A 80 4.96 -19.38 15.96
N ARG A 81 3.93 -20.22 15.82
CA ARG A 81 3.92 -21.34 14.87
C ARG A 81 4.10 -20.88 13.42
N VAL A 82 3.44 -19.78 13.03
CA VAL A 82 3.61 -19.21 11.69
C VAL A 82 5.06 -18.80 11.50
N ALA A 83 5.62 -17.99 12.41
CA ALA A 83 7.00 -17.50 12.32
C ALA A 83 8.04 -18.64 12.21
N LEU A 84 7.92 -19.66 13.06
CA LEU A 84 8.83 -20.83 13.09
C LEU A 84 8.77 -21.68 11.81
N SER A 85 7.75 -21.51 10.97
CA SER A 85 7.53 -22.33 9.77
C SER A 85 7.88 -21.62 8.45
N ARG A 86 8.54 -20.46 8.49
CA ARG A 86 8.80 -19.65 7.29
C ARG A 86 10.18 -19.88 6.66
N SER A 87 11.11 -20.48 7.38
CA SER A 87 12.46 -20.78 6.87
C SER A 87 12.46 -22.03 6.01
N THR A 88 13.16 -21.99 4.88
CA THR A 88 13.41 -23.17 4.03
C THR A 88 14.81 -23.75 4.20
N ASP A 89 15.77 -22.96 4.70
CA ASP A 89 17.14 -23.38 4.95
C ASP A 89 17.55 -23.13 6.41
N LYS A 90 17.58 -21.85 6.85
CA LYS A 90 18.07 -21.45 8.18
C LYS A 90 17.02 -20.74 8.99
N LEU A 91 16.86 -21.18 10.24
CA LEU A 91 16.06 -20.51 11.26
C LEU A 91 16.98 -20.02 12.38
N ILE A 92 16.97 -18.72 12.65
CA ILE A 92 17.78 -18.08 13.68
C ILE A 92 16.84 -17.53 14.74
N LEU A 93 17.04 -17.94 16.00
CA LEU A 93 16.25 -17.48 17.14
C LEU A 93 17.09 -16.51 17.98
N PHE A 94 16.60 -15.29 18.16
CA PHE A 94 17.26 -14.31 19.04
C PHE A 94 16.84 -14.50 20.49
N GLU A 95 17.26 -15.64 21.06
CA GLU A 95 16.93 -16.01 22.43
C GLU A 95 18.18 -16.37 23.24
N ALA A 96 18.12 -16.12 24.55
CA ALA A 96 19.15 -16.61 25.45
C ALA A 96 19.15 -18.15 25.45
N PRO A 97 20.31 -18.83 25.56
CA PRO A 97 20.37 -20.30 25.55
C PRO A 97 19.48 -20.97 26.61
N GLU A 98 19.23 -20.28 27.72
CA GLU A 98 18.39 -20.70 28.83
C GLU A 98 16.92 -20.23 28.73
N ALA A 99 16.51 -19.61 27.63
CA ALA A 99 15.16 -19.11 27.46
C ALA A 99 14.13 -20.26 27.57
N PRO A 100 13.09 -20.14 28.42
CA PRO A 100 12.09 -21.18 28.63
C PRO A 100 11.47 -21.74 27.35
N VAL A 101 11.21 -20.87 26.36
CA VAL A 101 10.63 -21.29 25.08
C VAL A 101 11.51 -22.31 24.34
N LEU A 102 12.83 -22.24 24.47
CA LEU A 102 13.74 -23.20 23.80
C LEU A 102 13.66 -24.59 24.44
N GLY A 103 13.44 -24.64 25.77
CA GLY A 103 13.21 -25.89 26.49
C GLY A 103 11.90 -26.55 26.08
N GLU A 104 10.83 -25.77 25.97
CA GLU A 104 9.50 -26.25 25.57
C GLU A 104 9.42 -26.67 24.09
N LEU A 105 10.24 -26.05 23.23
CA LEU A 105 10.40 -26.44 21.84
C LEU A 105 11.40 -27.60 21.65
N GLU A 106 11.99 -28.11 22.74
CA GLU A 106 12.97 -29.21 22.72
C GLU A 106 14.14 -28.94 21.76
N ILE A 107 14.56 -27.66 21.62
CA ILE A 107 15.55 -27.22 20.62
C ILE A 107 16.89 -27.94 20.78
N ALA A 108 17.28 -28.28 22.01
CA ALA A 108 18.52 -29.01 22.30
C ALA A 108 18.55 -30.44 21.75
N GLU A 109 17.39 -31.02 21.42
CA GLU A 109 17.26 -32.38 20.90
C GLU A 109 17.24 -32.42 19.36
N ILE A 110 17.23 -31.27 18.70
CA ILE A 110 17.18 -31.15 17.25
C ILE A 110 18.60 -31.22 16.67
N ASP A 111 18.80 -32.15 15.73
CA ASP A 111 20.05 -32.25 14.97
C ASP A 111 20.29 -30.97 14.14
N GLY A 112 21.53 -30.47 14.16
CA GLY A 112 21.93 -29.29 13.40
C GLY A 112 21.71 -27.95 14.11
N VAL A 113 21.25 -27.96 15.36
CA VAL A 113 21.16 -26.75 16.19
C VAL A 113 22.55 -26.30 16.65
N LEU A 114 22.84 -25.02 16.44
CA LEU A 114 24.09 -24.38 16.82
C LEU A 114 23.79 -23.13 17.65
N THR A 115 24.55 -22.91 18.72
CA THR A 115 24.61 -21.62 19.39
C THR A 115 25.72 -20.80 18.76
N ILE A 116 25.38 -19.63 18.22
CA ILE A 116 26.31 -18.73 17.54
C ILE A 116 26.39 -17.40 18.30
N ARG A 117 27.58 -16.79 18.37
CA ARG A 117 27.71 -15.45 18.94
C ARG A 117 27.23 -14.41 17.94
N TRP A 118 26.88 -13.23 18.44
CA TRP A 118 26.40 -12.13 17.60
C TRP A 118 27.38 -11.77 16.47
N ASP A 119 28.66 -11.62 16.78
CA ASP A 119 29.67 -11.24 15.79
C ASP A 119 29.84 -12.31 14.70
N ASP A 120 29.86 -13.59 15.11
CA ASP A 120 29.95 -14.74 14.21
C ASP A 120 28.69 -14.86 13.32
N LEU A 121 27.51 -14.52 13.86
CA LEU A 121 26.27 -14.50 13.09
C LEU A 121 26.31 -13.40 12.02
N LEU A 122 26.75 -12.20 12.39
CA LEU A 122 26.88 -11.10 11.43
C LEU A 122 27.88 -11.45 10.33
N GLU A 123 29.02 -12.03 10.69
CA GLU A 123 30.02 -12.51 9.74
C GLU A 123 29.42 -13.60 8.83
N SER A 124 28.73 -14.60 9.39
CA SER A 124 28.09 -15.67 8.62
C SER A 124 27.05 -15.12 7.63
N LEU A 125 26.18 -14.21 8.07
CA LEU A 125 25.19 -13.59 7.19
C LEU A 125 25.86 -12.73 6.09
N GLN A 126 26.98 -12.08 6.37
CA GLN A 126 27.70 -11.29 5.36
C GLN A 126 28.43 -12.17 4.35
N THR A 127 29.09 -13.23 4.84
CA THR A 127 29.96 -14.12 4.07
C THR A 127 29.23 -15.23 3.33
N GLU A 128 27.99 -15.56 3.69
CA GLU A 128 27.19 -16.53 2.94
C GLU A 128 27.04 -16.08 1.49
N GLU A 129 27.75 -16.76 0.60
CA GLU A 129 27.82 -16.43 -0.82
C GLU A 129 26.55 -16.92 -1.51
N MET A 130 25.78 -15.98 -2.05
CA MET A 130 24.78 -16.26 -3.09
C MET A 130 25.43 -15.88 -4.41
N SER A 131 25.16 -16.62 -5.47
CA SER A 131 25.63 -16.19 -6.79
C SER A 131 24.99 -14.85 -7.17
N GLU A 132 25.66 -14.03 -7.97
CA GLU A 132 25.10 -12.73 -8.37
C GLU A 132 23.76 -12.89 -9.10
N ILE A 133 23.61 -13.95 -9.90
CA ILE A 133 22.36 -14.33 -10.59
C ILE A 133 21.27 -14.67 -9.57
N GLU A 134 21.55 -15.53 -8.60
CA GLU A 134 20.60 -15.91 -7.55
C GLU A 134 20.14 -14.70 -6.73
N VAL A 135 21.03 -13.73 -6.49
CA VAL A 135 20.66 -12.46 -5.84
C VAL A 135 19.72 -11.64 -6.73
N ILE A 136 19.94 -11.62 -8.04
CA ILE A 136 19.04 -10.89 -8.96
C ILE A 136 17.67 -11.55 -8.99
N GLU A 137 17.61 -12.86 -9.18
CA GLU A 137 16.38 -13.65 -9.22
C GLU A 137 15.59 -13.50 -7.92
N GLY A 138 16.27 -13.61 -6.77
CA GLY A 138 15.62 -13.42 -5.47
C GLY A 138 14.98 -12.03 -5.29
N TYR A 139 15.57 -10.96 -5.85
CA TYR A 139 14.93 -9.65 -5.84
C TYR A 139 13.73 -9.54 -6.79
N LEU A 140 13.74 -10.27 -7.91
CA LEU A 140 12.61 -10.32 -8.84
C LEU A 140 11.43 -11.08 -8.22
N ASP A 141 11.69 -12.22 -7.59
CA ASP A 141 10.65 -12.99 -6.88
C ASP A 141 10.01 -12.16 -5.76
N GLU A 142 10.83 -11.49 -4.94
CA GLU A 142 10.32 -10.60 -3.90
C GLU A 142 9.53 -9.41 -4.47
N ALA A 143 9.90 -8.90 -5.64
CA ALA A 143 9.15 -7.82 -6.28
C ALA A 143 7.75 -8.29 -6.70
N ASP A 144 7.60 -9.50 -7.24
CA ASP A 144 6.28 -10.06 -7.60
C ASP A 144 5.42 -10.28 -6.35
N GLU A 145 5.98 -10.85 -5.28
CA GLU A 145 5.24 -11.00 -4.02
C GLU A 145 4.74 -9.65 -3.46
N LEU A 146 5.55 -8.59 -3.60
CA LEU A 146 5.17 -7.25 -3.17
C LEU A 146 4.07 -6.64 -4.06
N VAL A 147 4.07 -6.93 -5.36
CA VAL A 147 2.99 -6.58 -6.30
C VAL A 147 1.69 -7.27 -5.88
N GLU A 148 1.72 -8.57 -5.59
CA GLU A 148 0.54 -9.33 -5.15
C GLU A 148 -0.09 -8.76 -3.87
N ARG A 149 0.74 -8.19 -2.98
CA ARG A 149 0.30 -7.52 -1.74
C ARG A 149 -0.13 -6.07 -1.90
N GLY A 150 -0.01 -5.50 -3.10
CA GLY A 150 -0.26 -4.09 -3.36
C GLY A 150 0.77 -3.14 -2.71
N ARG A 151 1.97 -3.63 -2.41
CA ARG A 151 3.12 -2.82 -1.95
C ARG A 151 3.90 -2.27 -3.15
N TRP A 152 3.21 -1.53 -4.01
CA TRP A 152 3.65 -1.15 -5.36
C TRP A 152 5.01 -0.44 -5.41
N GLN A 153 5.25 0.49 -4.49
CA GLN A 153 6.49 1.25 -4.48
C GLN A 153 7.69 0.40 -4.07
N GLN A 154 7.52 -0.48 -3.07
CA GLN A 154 8.56 -1.39 -2.60
C GLN A 154 8.91 -2.41 -3.68
N ALA A 155 7.90 -2.98 -4.35
CA ALA A 155 8.11 -3.88 -5.49
C ALA A 155 8.98 -3.24 -6.57
N ARG A 156 8.67 -2.00 -6.94
CA ARG A 156 9.45 -1.23 -7.92
C ARG A 156 10.88 -0.96 -7.46
N THR A 157 11.11 -0.65 -6.18
CA THR A 157 12.46 -0.47 -5.63
C THR A 157 13.28 -1.76 -5.72
N ARG A 158 12.70 -2.90 -5.30
CA ARG A 158 13.33 -4.23 -5.36
C ARG A 158 13.69 -4.62 -6.78
N ASN A 159 12.75 -4.47 -7.70
CA ASN A 159 12.97 -4.70 -9.11
C ASN A 159 14.08 -3.79 -9.70
N ARG A 160 14.13 -2.49 -9.37
CA ARG A 160 15.18 -1.60 -9.88
C ARG A 160 16.56 -1.97 -9.36
N ARG A 161 16.64 -2.55 -8.15
CA ARG A 161 17.87 -3.12 -7.63
C ARG A 161 18.28 -4.36 -8.42
N ALA A 162 17.36 -5.28 -8.69
CA ALA A 162 17.58 -6.44 -9.54
C ALA A 162 18.12 -6.03 -10.93
N PHE A 163 17.45 -5.08 -11.58
CA PHE A 163 17.87 -4.55 -12.89
C PHE A 163 19.28 -3.93 -12.85
N SER A 164 19.60 -3.16 -11.81
CA SER A 164 20.92 -2.53 -11.66
C SER A 164 22.04 -3.57 -11.49
N LEU A 165 21.76 -4.67 -10.78
CA LEU A 165 22.69 -5.79 -10.63
C LEU A 165 22.80 -6.58 -11.95
N ALA A 166 21.70 -6.81 -12.65
CA ALA A 166 21.69 -7.44 -13.97
C ALA A 166 22.53 -6.67 -15.01
N LEU A 167 22.57 -5.35 -14.92
CA LEU A 167 23.48 -4.51 -15.73
C LEU A 167 24.95 -4.73 -15.37
N GLN A 168 25.28 -4.90 -14.09
CA GLN A 168 26.66 -5.09 -13.64
C GLN A 168 27.25 -6.43 -14.08
N VAL A 169 26.41 -7.47 -14.09
CA VAL A 169 26.81 -8.82 -14.56
C VAL A 169 26.63 -9.00 -16.07
N GLU A 170 26.17 -7.95 -16.77
CA GLU A 170 25.94 -7.92 -18.21
C GLU A 170 24.95 -9.00 -18.73
N ASP A 171 24.04 -9.47 -17.87
CA ASP A 171 23.03 -10.46 -18.24
C ASP A 171 21.82 -9.79 -18.90
N LEU A 172 21.74 -9.92 -20.23
CA LEU A 172 20.68 -9.30 -21.02
C LEU A 172 19.30 -9.92 -20.79
N ALA A 173 19.23 -11.20 -20.41
CA ALA A 173 17.95 -11.86 -20.15
C ALA A 173 17.34 -11.31 -18.86
N LEU A 174 18.13 -11.29 -17.77
CA LEU A 174 17.68 -10.73 -16.49
C LEU A 174 17.37 -9.23 -16.58
N GLN A 175 18.14 -8.48 -17.39
CA GLN A 175 17.82 -7.08 -17.67
C GLN A 175 16.44 -6.93 -18.34
N ARG A 176 16.14 -7.79 -19.32
CA ARG A 176 14.86 -7.79 -20.02
C ARG A 176 13.72 -8.14 -19.06
N ASP A 177 13.86 -9.22 -18.30
CA ASP A 177 12.84 -9.71 -17.37
C ASP A 177 12.54 -8.66 -16.29
N ALA A 178 13.58 -8.08 -15.68
CA ALA A 178 13.42 -7.03 -14.70
C ALA A 178 12.74 -5.78 -15.29
N GLN A 179 13.03 -5.42 -16.54
CA GLN A 179 12.39 -4.27 -17.20
C GLN A 179 10.92 -4.54 -17.53
N GLU A 180 10.59 -5.74 -18.00
CA GLU A 180 9.22 -6.17 -18.26
C GLU A 180 8.37 -6.19 -16.98
N GLN A 181 8.89 -6.83 -15.92
CA GLN A 181 8.24 -6.88 -14.59
C GLN A 181 8.00 -5.47 -14.03
N TYR A 182 8.96 -4.54 -14.20
CA TYR A 182 8.80 -3.15 -13.77
C TYR A 182 7.62 -2.46 -14.44
N ILE A 183 7.47 -2.64 -15.75
CA ILE A 183 6.38 -2.04 -16.53
C ILE A 183 5.05 -2.67 -16.12
N ARG A 184 4.99 -4.00 -16.02
CA ARG A 184 3.78 -4.72 -15.58
C ARG A 184 3.36 -4.34 -14.15
N SER A 185 4.29 -3.98 -13.26
CA SER A 185 3.94 -3.50 -11.92
C SER A 185 3.05 -2.24 -11.94
N TYR A 186 3.24 -1.34 -12.90
CA TYR A 186 2.36 -0.17 -13.09
C TYR A 186 1.00 -0.57 -13.64
N LEU A 187 0.97 -1.57 -14.53
CA LEU A 187 -0.27 -2.09 -15.10
C LEU A 187 -1.13 -2.76 -14.02
N HIS A 188 -0.54 -3.64 -13.21
CA HIS A 188 -1.22 -4.26 -12.08
C HIS A 188 -1.75 -3.23 -11.07
N GLU A 189 -0.95 -2.21 -10.72
CA GLU A 189 -1.44 -1.12 -9.87
C GLU A 189 -2.61 -0.38 -10.55
N ALA A 190 -2.53 -0.11 -11.85
CA ALA A 190 -3.59 0.58 -12.59
C ALA A 190 -4.90 -0.22 -12.58
N THR A 191 -4.84 -1.54 -12.82
CA THR A 191 -6.00 -2.44 -12.75
C THR A 191 -6.60 -2.45 -11.35
N HIS A 192 -5.77 -2.52 -10.30
CA HIS A 192 -6.23 -2.42 -8.92
C HIS A 192 -6.98 -1.10 -8.66
N ARG A 193 -6.44 0.04 -9.10
CA ARG A 193 -7.11 1.35 -8.98
C ARG A 193 -8.41 1.42 -9.76
N LEU A 194 -8.49 0.73 -10.91
CA LEU A 194 -9.70 0.67 -11.70
C LEU A 194 -10.82 -0.06 -10.95
N HIS A 195 -10.49 -1.18 -10.29
CA HIS A 195 -11.42 -1.91 -9.41
C HIS A 195 -11.89 -1.08 -8.20
N GLU A 196 -11.03 -0.21 -7.67
CA GLU A 196 -11.37 0.74 -6.59
C GLU A 196 -12.14 1.98 -7.10
N ASN A 197 -12.56 2.01 -8.37
CA ASN A 197 -13.24 3.14 -9.03
C ASN A 197 -12.42 4.43 -9.11
N GLN A 198 -11.09 4.33 -9.00
CA GLN A 198 -10.16 5.45 -9.12
C GLN A 198 -9.62 5.54 -10.55
N TRP A 199 -10.52 5.70 -11.52
CA TRP A 199 -10.17 5.62 -12.94
C TRP A 199 -9.15 6.68 -13.40
N GLN A 200 -9.11 7.86 -12.79
CA GLN A 200 -8.11 8.88 -13.11
C GLN A 200 -6.70 8.38 -12.77
N ARG A 201 -6.54 7.81 -11.58
CA ARG A 201 -5.25 7.29 -11.11
C ARG A 201 -4.83 6.07 -11.92
N ALA A 202 -5.78 5.20 -12.28
CA ALA A 202 -5.54 4.09 -13.19
C ALA A 202 -5.03 4.58 -14.57
N PHE A 203 -5.62 5.65 -15.11
CA PHE A 203 -5.18 6.23 -16.38
C PHE A 203 -3.77 6.82 -16.30
N ASP A 204 -3.42 7.55 -15.24
CA ASP A 204 -2.08 8.11 -15.07
C ASP A 204 -0.99 7.02 -14.97
N LEU A 205 -1.28 5.95 -14.23
CA LEU A 205 -0.40 4.78 -14.13
C LEU A 205 -0.26 4.07 -15.48
N HIS A 206 -1.36 3.88 -16.20
CA HIS A 206 -1.35 3.30 -17.55
C HIS A 206 -0.53 4.14 -18.53
N GLN A 207 -0.65 5.48 -18.51
CA GLN A 207 0.18 6.35 -19.35
C GLN A 207 1.67 6.24 -19.04
N THR A 208 2.00 6.03 -17.76
CA THR A 208 3.39 5.78 -17.35
C THR A 208 3.88 4.44 -17.89
N ALA A 209 3.11 3.37 -17.71
CA ALA A 209 3.42 2.03 -18.22
C ALA A 209 3.59 2.03 -19.75
N ARG A 210 2.69 2.71 -20.48
CA ARG A 210 2.75 2.84 -21.94
C ARG A 210 4.04 3.50 -22.41
N LYS A 211 4.41 4.64 -21.83
CA LYS A 211 5.67 5.33 -22.19
C LYS A 211 6.90 4.44 -21.98
N LEU A 212 6.90 3.65 -20.92
CA LEU A 212 7.99 2.71 -20.63
C LEU A 212 7.97 1.52 -21.60
N SER A 213 6.79 0.99 -21.93
CA SER A 213 6.61 -0.08 -22.94
C SER A 213 7.05 0.36 -24.34
N ASP A 214 6.73 1.59 -24.74
CA ASP A 214 7.18 2.16 -26.02
C ASP A 214 8.72 2.25 -26.11
N GLN A 215 9.39 2.59 -25.00
CA GLN A 215 10.85 2.63 -24.91
C GLN A 215 11.48 1.24 -24.89
N PHE A 216 10.82 0.28 -24.24
CA PHE A 216 11.27 -1.11 -24.15
C PHE A 216 11.13 -1.84 -25.49
N GLY A 217 10.07 -1.54 -26.25
CA GLY A 217 9.89 -2.01 -27.62
C GLY A 217 9.44 -3.46 -27.74
N ASP A 218 8.81 -4.03 -26.70
CA ASP A 218 8.20 -5.36 -26.75
C ASP A 218 6.76 -5.28 -27.30
N PRO A 219 6.46 -5.86 -28.49
CA PRO A 219 5.12 -5.84 -29.06
C PRO A 219 4.04 -6.49 -28.19
N LEU A 220 4.36 -7.54 -27.45
CA LEU A 220 3.38 -8.23 -26.60
C LEU A 220 2.98 -7.34 -25.43
N LEU A 221 3.95 -6.66 -24.83
CA LEU A 221 3.68 -5.71 -23.75
C LEU A 221 2.90 -4.50 -24.25
N GLN A 222 3.09 -4.09 -25.52
CA GLN A 222 2.29 -3.04 -26.14
C GLN A 222 0.83 -3.46 -26.34
N GLU A 223 0.57 -4.70 -26.78
CA GLU A 223 -0.77 -5.28 -26.88
C GLU A 223 -1.48 -5.30 -25.50
N GLU A 224 -0.78 -5.74 -24.45
CA GLU A 224 -1.29 -5.69 -23.07
C GLU A 224 -1.69 -4.25 -22.65
N MET A 225 -0.91 -3.24 -23.04
CA MET A 225 -1.28 -1.83 -22.79
C MET A 225 -2.56 -1.45 -23.54
N GLU A 226 -2.71 -1.86 -24.79
CA GLU A 226 -3.90 -1.53 -25.59
C GLU A 226 -5.16 -2.16 -25.00
N ASP A 227 -5.11 -3.42 -24.60
CA ASP A 227 -6.21 -4.12 -23.94
C ASP A 227 -6.63 -3.42 -22.64
N HIS A 228 -5.66 -3.11 -21.77
CA HIS A 228 -5.96 -2.40 -20.53
C HIS A 228 -6.52 -0.98 -20.78
N PHE A 229 -6.11 -0.32 -21.86
CA PHE A 229 -6.66 0.98 -22.22
C PHE A 229 -8.14 0.89 -22.64
N VAL A 230 -8.54 -0.20 -23.31
CA VAL A 230 -9.95 -0.47 -23.64
C VAL A 230 -10.78 -0.58 -22.36
N GLU A 231 -10.28 -1.26 -21.34
CA GLU A 231 -10.95 -1.40 -20.04
C GLU A 231 -11.14 -0.06 -19.34
N ILE A 232 -10.09 0.77 -19.26
CA ILE A 232 -10.17 2.12 -18.69
C ILE A 232 -11.23 2.95 -19.42
N ARG A 233 -11.22 2.93 -20.76
CA ARG A 233 -12.21 3.67 -21.56
C ARG A 233 -13.63 3.23 -21.27
N ALA A 234 -13.87 1.93 -21.13
CA ALA A 234 -15.18 1.40 -20.79
C ALA A 234 -15.65 1.92 -19.42
N ARG A 235 -14.78 1.93 -18.41
CA ARG A 235 -15.11 2.48 -17.07
C ARG A 235 -15.41 3.97 -17.11
N ILE A 236 -14.60 4.76 -17.81
CA ILE A 236 -14.83 6.20 -17.99
C ILE A 236 -16.19 6.47 -18.64
N ALA A 237 -16.53 5.71 -19.69
CA ALA A 237 -17.82 5.85 -20.37
C ALA A 237 -19.01 5.54 -19.44
N GLN A 238 -18.89 4.52 -18.59
CA GLN A 238 -19.91 4.18 -17.59
C GLN A 238 -20.12 5.31 -16.57
N GLU A 239 -19.04 5.89 -16.04
CA GLU A 239 -19.11 7.00 -15.07
C GLU A 239 -19.74 8.25 -15.69
N ILE A 240 -19.36 8.60 -16.93
CA ILE A 240 -19.98 9.71 -17.65
C ILE A 240 -21.48 9.46 -17.85
N ALA A 241 -21.87 8.26 -18.27
CA ALA A 241 -23.28 7.91 -18.45
C ALA A 241 -24.07 8.01 -17.13
N ALA A 242 -23.50 7.56 -16.01
CA ALA A 242 -24.11 7.66 -14.69
C ALA A 242 -24.30 9.13 -14.26
N HIS A 243 -23.30 9.97 -14.46
CA HIS A 243 -23.39 11.41 -14.15
C HIS A 243 -24.44 12.13 -15.01
N VAL A 244 -24.51 11.80 -16.31
CA VAL A 244 -25.52 12.35 -17.22
C VAL A 244 -26.92 11.92 -16.78
N ALA A 245 -27.12 10.64 -16.44
CA ALA A 245 -28.42 10.14 -15.95
C ALA A 245 -28.83 10.80 -14.63
N ALA A 246 -27.89 10.98 -13.69
CA ALA A 246 -28.15 11.65 -12.42
C ALA A 246 -28.53 13.13 -12.63
N ALA A 247 -27.82 13.84 -13.52
CA ALA A 247 -28.15 15.23 -13.87
C ALA A 247 -29.52 15.36 -14.53
N GLN A 248 -29.88 14.43 -15.42
CA GLN A 248 -31.20 14.37 -16.04
C GLN A 248 -32.29 14.11 -15.01
N ALA A 249 -32.12 13.15 -14.11
CA ALA A 249 -33.08 12.84 -13.05
C ALA A 249 -33.29 14.03 -12.08
N ALA A 250 -32.22 14.75 -11.73
CA ALA A 250 -32.31 15.97 -10.92
C ALA A 250 -33.07 17.09 -11.65
N SER A 251 -32.87 17.24 -12.96
CA SER A 251 -33.62 18.19 -13.80
C SER A 251 -35.12 17.89 -13.88
N THR A 252 -35.54 16.63 -13.73
CA THR A 252 -36.96 16.24 -13.79
C THR A 252 -37.69 16.41 -12.46
N ASN A 253 -36.96 16.56 -11.34
CA ASN A 253 -37.51 16.64 -9.98
C ASN A 253 -37.64 18.08 -9.44
N ASP A 254 -37.32 19.10 -10.24
CA ASP A 254 -37.41 20.51 -9.85
C ASP A 254 -38.86 21.04 -9.96
N TRP A 255 -39.57 20.98 -8.83
CA TRP A 255 -40.76 21.71 -8.35
C TRP A 255 -42.09 21.75 -9.18
N PRO A 256 -43.25 21.37 -8.59
CA PRO A 256 -44.56 21.59 -9.20
C PRO A 256 -44.94 23.07 -9.14
N LEU A 257 -45.18 23.70 -10.29
CA LEU A 257 -45.75 25.05 -10.36
C LEU A 257 -47.06 25.09 -9.53
N PRO A 258 -47.25 26.08 -8.64
CA PRO A 258 -48.51 26.24 -7.94
C PRO A 258 -49.62 26.50 -8.96
N ARG A 259 -50.66 25.65 -8.94
CA ARG A 259 -51.85 25.85 -9.78
C ARG A 259 -52.45 27.23 -9.48
N PRO A 260 -52.82 28.03 -10.50
CA PRO A 260 -53.47 29.31 -10.26
C PRO A 260 -54.80 29.07 -9.53
N ALA A 261 -54.96 29.74 -8.39
CA ALA A 261 -56.19 29.75 -7.63
C ALA A 261 -57.36 30.24 -8.50
N SER A 262 -58.50 29.58 -8.37
CA SER A 262 -59.76 29.92 -9.02
C SER A 262 -60.17 31.37 -8.72
N ALA A 263 -60.34 32.17 -9.78
CA ALA A 263 -60.91 33.49 -9.68
C ALA A 263 -62.41 33.39 -9.35
N ALA A 264 -62.77 33.76 -8.12
CA ALA A 264 -64.13 34.12 -7.77
C ALA A 264 -64.49 35.46 -8.42
N LYS A 265 -65.69 35.51 -8.99
CA LYS A 265 -66.37 36.69 -9.54
C LYS A 265 -66.39 37.87 -8.55
N SER A 266 -66.09 39.07 -9.02
CA SER A 266 -66.86 40.31 -8.78
C SER A 266 -66.35 41.44 -9.68
N ALA A 267 -67.26 42.07 -10.41
CA ALA A 267 -67.09 43.24 -11.28
C ALA A 267 -67.93 44.40 -10.68
N PRO A 268 -68.02 45.62 -11.27
CA PRO A 268 -67.00 46.46 -11.91
C PRO A 268 -67.10 47.98 -11.51
N THR A 269 -66.21 48.81 -12.10
CA THR A 269 -66.36 50.26 -12.48
C THR A 269 -66.47 51.30 -11.35
N SER A 270 -65.88 52.51 -11.36
CA SER A 270 -65.30 53.37 -12.42
C SER A 270 -64.57 54.60 -11.81
N GLY A 271 -63.53 55.12 -12.49
CA GLY A 271 -63.09 56.53 -12.54
C GLY A 271 -62.35 57.11 -11.32
N ASP A 272 -61.49 58.12 -11.40
CA ASP A 272 -60.82 58.85 -12.47
C ASP A 272 -59.76 59.78 -11.79
N HIS A 273 -58.75 60.21 -12.55
CA HIS A 273 -57.87 61.38 -12.35
C HIS A 273 -56.81 61.44 -11.23
N GLY A 274 -55.55 61.64 -11.64
CA GLY A 274 -54.79 62.81 -11.18
C GLY A 274 -53.38 62.60 -10.57
N GLY A 275 -52.34 62.68 -11.40
CA GLY A 275 -51.28 63.68 -11.22
C GLY A 275 -50.05 63.41 -10.34
N ARG A 276 -48.88 63.58 -10.99
CA ARG A 276 -47.62 64.24 -10.52
C ARG A 276 -46.54 63.41 -9.79
N ARG A 277 -45.42 63.23 -10.52
CA ARG A 277 -44.00 63.29 -10.09
C ARG A 277 -43.64 64.69 -9.51
N PRO A 278 -42.48 64.97 -8.85
CA PRO A 278 -41.16 64.33 -9.06
C PRO A 278 -40.16 64.22 -7.87
N ALA A 279 -39.02 63.57 -8.16
CA ALA A 279 -37.62 63.88 -7.81
C ALA A 279 -37.00 63.55 -6.42
N SER A 280 -35.84 62.89 -6.51
CA SER A 280 -34.49 63.29 -5.99
C SER A 280 -33.79 62.39 -4.96
N GLY A 281 -32.44 62.33 -5.08
CA GLY A 281 -31.44 61.76 -4.15
C GLY A 281 -31.05 60.32 -4.49
N ARG A 282 -29.96 59.97 -5.19
CA ARG A 282 -28.52 60.32 -5.12
C ARG A 282 -27.82 59.80 -3.85
N ASP A 283 -26.64 59.21 -4.11
CA ASP A 283 -25.54 58.77 -3.23
C ASP A 283 -25.57 57.25 -2.95
N GLY A 284 -24.63 56.42 -3.39
CA GLY A 284 -23.23 56.65 -3.76
C GLY A 284 -22.33 56.22 -2.60
N ARG A 285 -21.72 55.03 -2.67
CA ARG A 285 -20.43 54.63 -2.04
C ARG A 285 -20.13 53.14 -2.24
N THR A 286 -19.24 52.84 -3.17
CA THR A 286 -18.09 51.92 -2.98
C THR A 286 -16.88 52.81 -2.63
N PRO A 287 -15.83 52.36 -1.90
CA PRO A 287 -14.82 51.37 -2.33
C PRO A 287 -14.27 50.53 -1.12
N GLY A 288 -13.26 49.67 -1.14
CA GLY A 288 -12.22 49.24 -2.10
C GLY A 288 -11.56 47.95 -1.56
N ARG A 289 -11.04 47.05 -2.41
CA ARG A 289 -9.62 46.85 -2.78
C ARG A 289 -8.57 47.14 -1.69
N HIS A 290 -7.84 46.09 -1.28
CA HIS A 290 -6.36 45.94 -1.24
C HIS A 290 -6.07 44.46 -0.86
N ARG A 291 -5.38 43.60 -1.62
CA ARG A 291 -4.01 43.50 -2.22
C ARG A 291 -3.10 42.57 -1.40
N LEU A 292 -2.45 41.67 -2.14
CA LEU A 292 -1.49 40.61 -1.81
C LEU A 292 -0.17 41.07 -1.19
N ALA A 293 0.50 40.17 -0.47
CA ALA A 293 1.95 39.85 -0.46
C ALA A 293 2.14 38.58 0.41
N VAL A 294 2.69 37.43 0.00
CA VAL A 294 4.02 37.06 -0.55
C VAL A 294 5.19 37.50 0.33
N GLY A 295 5.87 36.51 0.93
CA GLY A 295 7.17 36.66 1.58
C GLY A 295 7.76 35.29 1.95
N ALA A 296 8.81 34.88 1.23
CA ALA A 296 9.75 33.81 1.57
C ALA A 296 11.18 34.43 1.61
N PRO A 297 12.24 33.70 2.00
CA PRO A 297 13.03 33.92 3.22
C PRO A 297 14.44 34.50 2.95
N PRO A 298 15.29 34.58 3.99
CA PRO A 298 16.50 33.74 4.05
C PRO A 298 16.73 33.20 5.48
N GLY A 299 17.51 32.16 5.79
CA GLY A 299 18.72 31.62 5.19
C GLY A 299 19.81 31.60 6.27
N GLN A 300 20.10 30.41 6.82
CA GLN A 300 21.37 29.98 7.41
C GLN A 300 21.31 28.47 7.64
#